data_AF-A0A350YIV3-F1
#
_entry.id   AF-A0A350YIV3-F1
#
_cell.length_a   1.000
_cell.length_b   1.000
_cell.length_c   1.000
_cell.angle_alpha   90.00
_cell.angle_beta   90.00
_cell.angle_gamma   90.00
#
_symmetry.space_group_name_H-M   'P 1'
#
loop_
_entity.id
_entity.type
_entity.pdbx_description
1 polymer ?
#
loop_
_entity_poly.entity_id
_entity_poly.type
_entity_poly.pdbx_seq_one_letter_code
_entity_poly.pdbx_strand_id
1 'polypeptide(L)'
;KIRDHFLGRACPSTTFACNLNQNLTNDLIEKGVLLPEQYRKTSALPNAVADHPWGGTAAGGTLIVRGVGRDQFSIELNSLSSGACVALAPKLSGVGAPSGLDAMTINAGGVALPVSPETAGIECDAASNTILLTYGLRN
;
A
#
# COMPACT_ATOMS: atom_id res chain seq x y z
N LYS A 1 10.08 -9.54 42.30
CA LYS A 1 10.76 -9.87 41.01
C LYS A 1 9.81 -9.48 39.88
N ILE A 2 9.82 -8.20 39.52
CA ILE A 2 9.01 -7.59 38.45
C ILE A 2 9.91 -7.59 37.21
N ARG A 3 10.17 -8.78 36.69
CA ARG A 3 10.69 -8.96 35.33
C ARG A 3 9.46 -9.36 34.53
N ASP A 4 9.22 -8.74 33.39
CA ASP A 4 8.14 -9.05 32.39
C ASP A 4 7.02 -8.00 32.27
N HIS A 5 7.07 -6.92 33.06
CA HIS A 5 6.22 -5.75 32.84
C HIS A 5 7.07 -4.57 32.36
N PHE A 6 6.83 -4.18 31.11
CA PHE A 6 7.33 -3.01 30.39
C PHE A 6 8.74 -3.11 29.79
N LEU A 7 8.77 -2.86 28.46
CA LEU A 7 9.90 -2.60 27.57
C LEU A 7 10.44 -3.77 26.73
N GLY A 8 9.98 -3.80 25.48
CA GLY A 8 10.87 -3.91 24.32
C GLY A 8 11.32 -5.31 23.94
N ARG A 9 10.42 -6.13 23.39
CA ARG A 9 10.88 -7.12 22.41
C ARG A 9 11.35 -6.33 21.18
N ALA A 10 12.65 -6.05 21.17
CA ALA A 10 13.39 -5.60 20.00
C ALA A 10 12.95 -6.47 18.81
N CYS A 11 12.37 -5.84 17.79
CA CYS A 11 12.15 -6.53 16.54
C CYS A 11 13.53 -6.93 16.03
N PRO A 12 13.76 -8.22 15.70
CA PRO A 12 15.00 -8.60 15.07
C PRO A 12 15.20 -7.72 13.83
N SER A 13 16.44 -7.28 13.58
CA SER A 13 16.81 -6.37 12.48
C SER A 13 16.45 -6.88 11.08
N THR A 14 15.94 -8.11 11.00
CA THR A 14 15.47 -8.80 9.80
C THR A 14 13.96 -8.68 9.58
N THR A 15 13.21 -7.99 10.46
CA THR A 15 11.74 -7.91 10.38
C THR A 15 11.30 -6.52 9.92
N PHE A 16 10.59 -6.43 8.78
CA PHE A 16 10.08 -5.16 8.24
C PHE A 16 8.82 -4.65 8.95
N ALA A 17 8.04 -5.52 9.59
CA ALA A 17 6.89 -5.16 10.42
C ALA A 17 6.96 -5.90 11.77
N CYS A 18 6.84 -5.15 12.86
CA CYS A 18 6.84 -5.69 14.21
C CYS A 18 5.47 -6.20 14.64
N ASN A 19 4.41 -5.61 14.06
CA ASN A 19 3.01 -5.93 14.32
C ASN A 19 2.22 -6.01 13.01
N LEU A 20 1.25 -6.91 12.94
CA LEU A 20 0.22 -6.90 11.91
C LEU A 20 -0.49 -5.53 11.91
N ASN A 21 -0.69 -4.97 10.73
CA ASN A 21 -1.27 -3.64 10.48
C ASN A 21 -0.41 -2.44 10.94
N GLN A 22 0.88 -2.64 11.25
CA GLN A 22 1.80 -1.52 11.46
C GLN A 22 1.82 -0.66 10.19
N ASN A 23 1.54 0.64 10.36
CA ASN A 23 1.64 1.61 9.28
C ASN A 23 3.13 1.91 9.01
N LEU A 24 3.66 1.30 7.96
CA LEU A 24 5.06 1.43 7.54
C LEU A 24 5.31 2.71 6.73
N THR A 25 4.26 3.46 6.39
CA THR A 25 4.36 4.68 5.58
C THR A 25 5.29 5.71 6.23
N ASN A 26 5.23 5.89 7.55
CA ASN A 26 6.17 6.76 8.28
C ASN A 26 7.61 6.31 8.12
N ASP A 27 7.87 5.02 8.33
CA ASP A 27 9.22 4.46 8.28
C ASP A 27 9.83 4.62 6.87
N LEU A 28 9.00 4.51 5.82
CA LEU A 28 9.42 4.72 4.44
C LEU A 28 9.71 6.19 4.12
N ILE A 29 8.93 7.11 4.68
CA ILE A 29 9.19 8.56 4.58
C ILE A 29 10.50 8.92 5.29
N GLU A 30 10.69 8.45 6.53
CA GLU A 30 11.90 8.74 7.32
C GLU A 30 13.17 8.16 6.69
N LYS A 31 13.06 7.02 6.02
CA LYS A 31 14.16 6.40 5.27
C LYS A 31 14.38 7.04 3.89
N GLY A 32 13.58 8.01 3.49
CA GLY A 32 13.71 8.71 2.20
C GLY A 32 13.33 7.86 0.98
N VAL A 33 12.59 6.77 1.17
CA VAL A 33 12.10 5.92 0.06
C VAL A 33 10.98 6.62 -0.69
N LEU A 34 10.11 7.32 0.04
CA LEU A 34 9.10 8.19 -0.53
C LEU A 34 9.70 9.60 -0.66
N LEU A 35 9.71 10.16 -1.88
CA LEU A 35 10.23 11.50 -2.10
C LEU A 35 9.27 12.55 -1.52
N PRO A 36 9.75 13.72 -1.04
CA PRO A 36 8.90 14.79 -0.52
C PRO A 36 7.78 15.24 -1.47
N GLU A 37 8.00 15.06 -2.77
CA GLU A 37 7.08 15.39 -3.85
C GLU A 37 5.92 14.37 -3.98
N GLN A 38 6.06 13.23 -3.29
CA GLN A 38 5.18 12.06 -3.31
C GLN A 38 4.47 11.84 -1.97
N TYR A 39 4.53 12.79 -1.03
CA TYR A 39 3.76 12.69 0.22
C TYR A 39 3.37 14.05 0.83
N ARG A 40 2.18 14.14 1.46
CA ARG A 40 1.90 15.12 2.52
C ARG A 40 1.74 14.41 3.85
N LYS A 41 2.59 14.72 4.81
CA LYS A 41 2.50 14.19 6.17
C LYS A 41 1.28 14.80 6.86
N THR A 42 0.16 14.09 6.95
CA THR A 42 -0.98 14.50 7.78
C THR A 42 -0.63 14.27 9.26
N SER A 43 -0.80 15.31 10.08
CA SER A 43 -0.19 15.52 11.40
C SER A 43 -0.73 14.66 12.57
N ALA A 44 -1.38 13.53 12.32
CA ALA A 44 -1.92 12.66 13.37
C ALA A 44 -1.40 11.22 13.26
N LEU A 45 -0.35 10.90 14.01
CA LEU A 45 -0.01 9.52 14.35
C LEU A 45 -1.25 8.82 14.94
N PRO A 46 -1.54 7.55 14.59
CA PRO A 46 -0.72 6.56 13.87
C PRO A 46 -0.99 6.46 12.35
N ASN A 47 -1.62 7.47 11.73
CA ASN A 47 -2.13 7.39 10.35
C ASN A 47 -1.31 8.25 9.40
N ALA A 48 -0.03 7.92 9.22
CA ALA A 48 0.72 8.51 8.12
C ALA A 48 0.18 8.03 6.79
N VAL A 49 0.00 8.99 5.91
CA VAL A 49 -0.54 8.84 4.58
C VAL A 49 0.42 9.56 3.63
N ALA A 50 0.66 8.98 2.47
CA ALA A 50 1.36 9.67 1.38
C ALA A 50 0.34 10.09 0.33
N ASP A 51 0.48 11.28 -0.24
CA ASP A 51 -0.35 11.72 -1.35
C ASP A 51 0.19 11.14 -2.66
N HIS A 52 -0.68 10.63 -3.53
CA HIS A 52 -0.27 10.21 -4.87
C HIS A 52 -0.86 11.12 -5.95
N PRO A 53 -0.15 11.36 -7.07
CA PRO A 53 -0.58 12.32 -8.10
C PRO A 53 -1.81 11.86 -8.88
N TRP A 54 -2.18 10.58 -8.77
CA TRP A 54 -3.32 9.98 -9.47
C TRP A 54 -4.66 10.08 -8.70
N GLY A 55 -4.69 10.88 -7.63
CA GLY A 55 -5.88 11.11 -6.82
C GLY A 55 -6.97 11.86 -7.58
N GLY A 56 -8.23 11.50 -7.32
CA GLY A 56 -9.39 12.24 -7.80
C GLY A 56 -9.44 13.67 -7.25
N THR A 57 -10.03 14.56 -8.04
CA THR A 57 -10.03 16.03 -7.90
C THR A 57 -10.66 16.59 -6.61
N ALA A 58 -11.22 15.76 -5.73
CA ALA A 58 -11.96 16.20 -4.54
C ALA A 58 -11.34 15.81 -3.18
N ALA A 59 -10.54 14.74 -3.08
CA ALA A 59 -10.11 14.20 -1.78
C ALA A 59 -8.59 14.11 -1.57
N GLY A 60 -7.77 14.28 -2.62
CA GLY A 60 -6.36 13.90 -2.56
C GLY A 60 -6.23 12.37 -2.53
N GLY A 61 -5.48 11.81 -3.47
CA GLY A 61 -5.24 10.37 -3.52
C GLY A 61 -4.31 9.96 -2.40
N THR A 62 -4.64 8.90 -1.68
CA THR A 62 -3.86 8.49 -0.50
C THR A 62 -3.19 7.14 -0.73
N LEU A 63 -1.93 7.04 -0.34
CA LEU A 63 -1.11 5.83 -0.35
C LEU A 63 -0.79 5.45 1.09
N ILE A 64 -1.05 4.19 1.43
CA ILE A 64 -0.76 3.63 2.75
C ILE A 64 -0.02 2.32 2.58
N VAL A 65 1.12 2.16 3.26
CA VAL A 65 1.86 0.90 3.33
C VAL A 65 1.67 0.27 4.70
N ARG A 66 1.26 -1.00 4.72
CA ARG A 66 1.01 -1.75 5.96
C ARG A 66 1.74 -3.09 5.95
N GLY A 67 2.22 -3.52 7.11
CA GLY A 67 2.60 -4.92 7.30
C GLY A 67 1.34 -5.78 7.41
N VAL A 68 1.19 -6.80 6.56
CA VAL A 68 0.03 -7.73 6.58
C VAL A 68 0.42 -9.14 7.03
N GLY A 69 1.73 -9.42 7.14
CA GLY A 69 2.26 -10.67 7.67
C GLY A 69 3.71 -10.48 8.10
N ARG A 70 4.32 -11.55 8.64
CA ARG A 70 5.75 -11.53 9.02
C ARG A 70 6.65 -11.21 7.83
N ASP A 71 6.29 -11.75 6.66
CA ASP A 71 7.05 -11.63 5.41
C ASP A 71 6.18 -11.04 4.29
N GLN A 72 5.19 -10.21 4.64
CA GLN A 72 4.28 -9.60 3.67
C GLN A 72 3.93 -8.16 4.04
N PHE A 73 3.85 -7.30 3.03
CA PHE A 73 3.35 -5.95 3.16
C PHE A 73 2.33 -5.66 2.08
N SER A 74 1.46 -4.70 2.33
CA SER A 74 0.49 -4.22 1.37
C SER A 74 0.69 -2.74 1.09
N ILE A 75 0.41 -2.34 -0.15
CA ILE A 75 0.30 -0.95 -0.58
C ILE A 75 -1.14 -0.71 -0.98
N GLU A 76 -1.79 0.23 -0.32
CA GLU A 76 -3.16 0.64 -0.58
C GLU A 76 -3.14 2.01 -1.24
N LEU A 77 -3.73 2.10 -2.45
CA LEU A 77 -3.96 3.34 -3.19
C LEU A 77 -5.44 3.66 -3.14
N ASN A 78 -5.81 4.81 -2.61
CA ASN A 78 -7.19 5.23 -2.38
C ASN A 78 -7.54 6.49 -3.15
N SER A 79 -8.83 6.68 -3.39
CA SER A 79 -9.36 7.86 -4.08
C SER A 79 -8.82 8.00 -5.51
N LEU A 80 -8.61 6.87 -6.20
CA LEU A 80 -8.25 6.86 -7.61
C LEU A 80 -9.47 7.20 -8.47
N SER A 81 -9.30 8.10 -9.44
CA SER A 81 -10.30 8.26 -10.49
C SER A 81 -10.42 6.96 -11.30
N SER A 82 -11.58 6.70 -11.90
CA SER A 82 -11.78 5.51 -12.74
C SER A 82 -10.69 5.39 -13.81
N GLY A 83 -10.39 6.47 -14.54
CA GLY A 83 -9.31 6.48 -15.54
C GLY A 83 -7.91 6.17 -14.96
N ALA A 84 -7.59 6.68 -13.77
CA ALA A 84 -6.33 6.38 -13.10
C ALA A 84 -6.26 4.91 -12.66
N CYS A 85 -7.34 4.37 -12.12
CA CYS A 85 -7.45 2.97 -11.70
C CYS A 85 -7.26 2.02 -12.90
N VAL A 86 -7.97 2.27 -14.02
CA VAL A 86 -7.86 1.48 -15.25
C VAL A 86 -6.44 1.52 -15.84
N ALA A 87 -5.75 2.66 -15.76
CA ALA A 87 -4.39 2.78 -16.26
C ALA A 87 -3.35 2.11 -15.36
N LEU A 88 -3.53 2.17 -14.04
CA LEU A 88 -2.57 1.68 -13.06
C LEU A 88 -2.68 0.18 -12.81
N ALA A 89 -3.88 -0.38 -12.64
CA ALA A 89 -4.05 -1.78 -12.25
C ALA A 89 -3.34 -2.77 -13.20
N PRO A 90 -3.47 -2.66 -14.54
CA PRO A 90 -2.75 -3.54 -15.46
C PRO A 90 -1.23 -3.33 -15.43
N LYS A 91 -0.79 -2.07 -15.26
CA LYS A 91 0.64 -1.74 -15.21
C LYS A 91 1.32 -2.25 -13.95
N LEU A 92 0.61 -2.23 -12.82
CA LEU A 92 1.11 -2.66 -11.52
C LEU A 92 1.09 -4.18 -11.33
N SER A 93 0.35 -4.92 -12.16
CA SER A 93 0.31 -6.39 -12.15
C SER A 93 0.94 -7.06 -13.35
N GLY A 94 1.18 -6.31 -14.44
CA GLY A 94 1.66 -6.83 -15.71
C GLY A 94 3.18 -6.93 -15.83
N VAL A 95 3.65 -7.08 -17.07
CA VAL A 95 5.08 -7.21 -17.39
C VAL A 95 5.82 -5.92 -17.02
N GLY A 96 6.87 -6.04 -16.20
CA GLY A 96 7.64 -4.92 -15.67
C GLY A 96 7.15 -4.38 -14.32
N ALA A 97 6.10 -4.98 -13.75
CA ALA A 97 5.72 -4.74 -12.37
C ALA A 97 6.82 -5.20 -11.39
N PRO A 98 6.92 -4.59 -10.20
CA PRO A 98 7.80 -5.06 -9.15
C PRO A 98 7.55 -6.55 -8.84
N SER A 99 8.61 -7.34 -8.76
CA SER A 99 8.50 -8.76 -8.42
C SER A 99 7.93 -8.96 -7.02
N GLY A 100 7.24 -10.07 -6.80
CA GLY A 100 6.73 -10.46 -5.48
C GLY A 100 5.30 -10.01 -5.19
N LEU A 101 4.57 -9.48 -6.17
CA LEU A 101 3.13 -9.25 -6.05
C LEU A 101 2.43 -10.61 -5.95
N ASP A 102 1.84 -10.90 -4.80
CA ASP A 102 1.13 -12.16 -4.54
C ASP A 102 -0.38 -12.01 -4.78
N ALA A 103 -0.96 -10.82 -4.52
CA ALA A 103 -2.38 -10.56 -4.72
C ALA A 103 -2.66 -9.08 -5.02
N MET A 104 -3.73 -8.83 -5.78
CA MET A 104 -4.31 -7.50 -5.98
C MET A 104 -5.82 -7.54 -5.72
N THR A 105 -6.35 -6.48 -5.12
CA THR A 105 -7.78 -6.25 -4.92
C THR A 105 -8.15 -4.88 -5.44
N ILE A 106 -9.26 -4.75 -6.17
CA ILE A 106 -9.82 -3.48 -6.63
C ILE A 106 -11.19 -3.32 -5.97
N ASN A 107 -11.45 -2.21 -5.26
CA ASN A 107 -12.73 -1.94 -4.60
C ASN A 107 -13.28 -3.06 -3.68
N ALA A 108 -12.39 -3.85 -3.07
CA ALA A 108 -12.67 -5.09 -2.31
C ALA A 108 -12.94 -6.36 -3.13
N GLY A 109 -12.97 -6.29 -4.46
CA GLY A 109 -12.99 -7.44 -5.38
C GLY A 109 -11.57 -7.97 -5.66
N GLY A 110 -11.30 -9.22 -5.28
CA GLY A 110 -10.04 -9.87 -5.62
C GLY A 110 -9.95 -10.14 -7.13
N VAL A 111 -8.83 -9.79 -7.75
CA VAL A 111 -8.65 -9.91 -9.22
C VAL A 111 -7.54 -10.90 -9.56
N ALA A 112 -7.70 -11.62 -10.66
CA ALA A 112 -6.66 -12.51 -11.18
C ALA A 112 -5.45 -11.70 -11.68
N LEU A 113 -4.25 -12.23 -11.47
CA LEU A 113 -3.00 -11.62 -11.91
C LEU A 113 -2.45 -12.34 -13.16
N PRO A 114 -1.90 -11.60 -14.15
CA PRO A 114 -1.90 -10.15 -14.25
C PRO A 114 -3.30 -9.61 -14.58
N VAL A 115 -3.60 -8.37 -14.13
CA VAL A 115 -4.87 -7.70 -14.42
C VAL A 115 -4.84 -7.21 -15.87
N SER A 116 -5.84 -7.59 -16.66
CA SER A 116 -6.00 -7.07 -18.02
C SER A 116 -6.67 -5.69 -18.01
N PRO A 117 -6.46 -4.85 -19.05
CA PRO A 117 -7.18 -3.57 -19.17
C PRO A 117 -8.71 -3.73 -19.17
N GLU A 118 -9.23 -4.81 -19.75
CA GLU A 118 -10.66 -5.10 -19.75
C GLU A 118 -11.18 -5.40 -18.34
N THR A 119 -10.44 -6.21 -17.59
CA THR A 119 -10.76 -6.51 -16.18
C THR A 119 -10.72 -5.24 -15.35
N ALA A 120 -9.68 -4.43 -15.51
CA ALA A 120 -9.58 -3.14 -14.82
C ALA A 120 -10.73 -2.20 -15.21
N GLY A 121 -11.15 -2.19 -16.47
CA GLY A 121 -12.29 -1.39 -16.94
C GLY A 121 -13.62 -1.76 -16.29
N ILE A 122 -13.80 -3.03 -15.93
CA ILE A 122 -14.99 -3.52 -15.21
C ILE A 122 -14.90 -3.19 -13.72
N GLU A 123 -13.75 -3.46 -13.09
CA GLU A 123 -13.59 -3.35 -11.64
C GLU A 123 -13.37 -1.90 -11.16
N CYS A 124 -12.86 -1.01 -12.02
CA CYS A 124 -12.61 0.41 -11.72
C CYS A 124 -13.80 1.31 -12.12
N ASP A 125 -15.02 0.94 -11.75
CA ASP A 125 -16.26 1.63 -12.14
C ASP A 125 -16.70 2.73 -11.16
N ALA A 126 -16.10 2.78 -9.97
CA ALA A 126 -16.48 3.72 -8.93
C ALA A 126 -15.99 5.16 -9.24
N ALA A 127 -16.69 6.15 -8.68
CA ALA A 127 -16.25 7.54 -8.70
C ALA A 127 -14.90 7.73 -7.95
N SER A 128 -14.64 6.86 -6.99
CA SER A 128 -13.43 6.80 -6.17
C SER A 128 -13.06 5.34 -5.97
N ASN A 129 -11.95 4.91 -6.57
CA ASN A 129 -11.50 3.52 -6.54
C ASN A 129 -10.37 3.32 -5.56
N THR A 130 -10.25 2.09 -5.07
CA THR A 130 -9.13 1.63 -4.24
C THR A 130 -8.44 0.45 -4.90
N ILE A 131 -7.11 0.48 -4.95
CA ILE A 131 -6.27 -0.67 -5.35
C ILE A 131 -5.43 -1.08 -4.13
N LEU A 132 -5.57 -2.32 -3.69
CA LEU A 132 -4.73 -2.93 -2.67
C LEU A 132 -3.79 -3.96 -3.33
N LEU A 133 -2.49 -3.76 -3.18
CA LEU A 133 -1.44 -4.64 -3.66
C LEU A 133 -0.85 -5.36 -2.45
N THR A 134 -0.72 -6.68 -2.49
CA THR A 134 -0.05 -7.46 -1.44
C THR A 134 1.21 -8.09 -2.01
N TYR A 135 2.34 -7.80 -1.37
CA TYR A 135 3.65 -8.28 -1.77
C TYR A 135 4.22 -9.24 -0.73
N GLY A 136 4.76 -10.36 -1.20
CA GLY A 136 5.61 -11.26 -0.44
C GLY A 136 7.06 -10.80 -0.44
N LEU A 137 7.62 -10.64 0.75
CA LEU A 137 9.06 -10.45 0.98
C LEU A 137 9.73 -11.82 0.82
N ARG A 138 10.03 -12.21 -0.42
CA ARG A 138 10.81 -13.43 -0.68
C ARG A 138 12.26 -13.15 -0.27
N ASN A 139 12.81 -14.03 0.59
CA ASN A 139 14.24 -14.05 0.95
C ASN A 139 15.13 -14.31 -0.26
#